data_AF-J3PLF3-F1
#
_entry.id   AF-J3PLF3-F1
#
_cell.length_a   1.000
_cell.length_b   1.000
_cell.length_c   1.000
_cell.angle_alpha   90.00
_cell.angle_beta   90.00
_cell.angle_gamma   90.00
#
_symmetry.space_group_name_H-M   'P 1'
#
loop_
_entity.id
_entity.type
_entity.pdbx_description
1 polymer ?
#
loop_
_entity_poly.entity_id
_entity_poly.type
_entity_poly.pdbx_seq_one_letter_code
_entity_poly.pdbx_strand_id
1 'polypeptide(L)'
;MVVTEELPIDLADPFSAIMFETPVRGATCTHLECFDLSNWLETRERKPQSRKCISHQADVCEATCRWRIFEPTLVDRWRCPIKSCFGDARPCSLVVDGFLLGVRKELESTGRLNARSIRVSADGSWKPVPDRNDDVNDVNDDSGSDGDCKAKAAPSRRSKSKPARATFTSSMYPDVRALHPLLTDLT
;
A
#
# COMPACT_ATOMS: atom_id res chain seq x y z
N MET A 1 5.99 28.12 21.67
CA MET A 1 6.13 26.99 20.74
C MET A 1 5.93 25.73 21.56
N VAL A 2 4.81 25.03 21.40
CA VAL A 2 4.55 23.78 22.13
C VAL A 2 5.43 22.72 21.49
N VAL A 3 6.46 22.26 22.20
CA VAL A 3 7.23 21.08 21.80
C VAL A 3 6.37 19.89 22.20
N THR A 4 5.74 19.25 21.22
CA THR A 4 5.09 17.96 21.46
C THR A 4 6.18 16.91 21.48
N GLU A 5 6.38 16.25 22.62
CA GLU A 5 7.36 15.16 22.79
C GLU A 5 6.97 13.87 22.02
N GLU A 6 5.77 13.87 21.44
CA GLU A 6 5.22 12.77 20.66
C GLU A 6 4.89 13.21 19.22
N LEU A 7 5.29 12.39 18.26
CA LEU A 7 5.03 12.57 16.84
C LEU A 7 3.93 11.60 16.36
N PRO A 8 2.87 12.09 15.69
CA PRO A 8 1.90 11.22 15.05
C PRO A 8 2.42 10.64 13.73
N ILE A 9 2.17 9.35 13.49
CA ILE A 9 2.42 8.67 12.20
C ILE A 9 1.15 7.95 11.76
N ASP A 10 0.69 8.21 10.53
CA ASP A 10 -0.43 7.51 9.90
C ASP A 10 0.00 6.10 9.45
N LEU A 11 -0.85 5.11 9.72
CA LEU A 11 -0.64 3.72 9.35
C LEU A 11 -1.42 3.31 8.08
N ALA A 12 -2.31 4.17 7.58
CA ALA A 12 -3.15 3.88 6.44
C ALA A 12 -2.39 4.05 5.11
N ASP A 13 -2.47 3.03 4.25
CA ASP A 13 -1.97 3.10 2.89
C ASP A 13 -2.81 4.07 2.03
N PRO A 14 -2.19 4.99 1.27
CA PRO A 14 -2.90 6.02 0.50
C PRO A 14 -3.82 5.49 -0.61
N PHE A 15 -3.71 4.22 -1.01
CA PHE A 15 -4.53 3.63 -2.07
C PHE A 15 -5.71 2.83 -1.53
N SER A 16 -5.49 2.07 -0.46
CA SER A 16 -6.48 1.18 0.14
C SER A 16 -7.19 1.76 1.35
N ALA A 17 -6.65 2.83 1.95
CA ALA A 17 -7.12 3.45 3.19
C ALA A 17 -7.20 2.48 4.39
N ILE A 18 -6.48 1.37 4.33
CA ILE A 18 -6.29 0.39 5.41
C ILE A 18 -4.81 0.28 5.76
N MET A 19 -4.50 -0.35 6.89
CA MET A 19 -3.12 -0.55 7.32
C MET A 19 -2.31 -1.37 6.30
N PHE A 20 -1.16 -0.84 5.88
CA PHE A 20 -0.24 -1.51 4.96
C PHE A 20 0.16 -2.90 5.44
N GLU A 21 0.29 -3.88 4.55
CA GLU A 21 0.83 -5.22 4.86
C GLU A 21 2.35 -5.24 4.88
N THR A 22 2.95 -4.68 3.83
CA THR A 22 4.39 -4.49 3.73
C THR A 22 4.67 -2.99 3.65
N PRO A 23 4.99 -2.32 4.77
CA PRO A 23 5.28 -0.89 4.78
C PRO A 23 6.54 -0.60 3.98
N VAL A 24 6.40 0.16 2.91
CA VAL A 24 7.53 0.64 2.12
C VAL A 24 7.49 2.14 1.95
N ARG A 25 8.68 2.71 1.70
CA ARG A 25 8.89 4.10 1.33
C ARG A 25 10.12 4.21 0.43
N GLY A 26 10.26 5.34 -0.26
CA GLY A 26 11.50 5.64 -0.99
C GLY A 26 12.67 5.86 -0.03
N ALA A 27 13.86 5.37 -0.39
CA ALA A 27 15.08 5.49 0.41
C ALA A 27 15.46 6.94 0.73
N THR A 28 15.08 7.88 -0.14
CA THR A 28 15.37 9.31 0.01
C THR A 28 14.16 10.14 0.45
N CYS A 29 13.04 9.50 0.76
CA CYS A 29 11.87 10.20 1.29
C CYS A 29 12.17 10.76 2.69
N THR A 30 11.65 11.94 3.02
CA THR A 30 11.81 12.57 4.35
C THR A 30 10.58 12.48 5.25
N HIS A 31 9.41 12.11 4.70
CA HIS A 31 8.21 11.79 5.48
C HIS A 31 8.41 10.49 6.26
N LEU A 32 7.59 10.24 7.28
CA LEU A 32 7.71 9.03 8.11
C LEU A 32 6.63 7.98 7.78
N GLU A 33 5.59 8.39 7.06
CA GLU A 33 4.51 7.52 6.60
C GLU A 33 5.02 6.47 5.60
N CYS A 34 4.39 5.30 5.57
CA CYS A 34 4.62 4.27 4.55
C CYS A 34 3.38 4.06 3.69
N PHE A 35 3.58 3.40 2.56
CA PHE A 35 2.52 2.88 1.70
C PHE A 35 2.73 1.38 1.50
N ASP A 36 1.70 0.67 1.09
CA ASP A 36 1.78 -0.78 0.92
C ASP A 36 2.49 -1.16 -0.39
N LEU A 37 3.44 -2.09 -0.31
CA LEU A 37 4.23 -2.54 -1.46
C LEU A 37 3.35 -3.12 -2.59
N SER A 38 2.42 -4.00 -2.25
CA SER A 38 1.60 -4.70 -3.24
C SER A 38 0.68 -3.70 -3.93
N ASN A 39 -0.03 -2.88 -3.15
CA ASN A 39 -0.90 -1.83 -3.69
C ASN A 39 -0.11 -0.83 -4.56
N TRP A 40 1.09 -0.44 -4.13
CA TRP A 40 1.93 0.47 -4.90
C TRP A 40 2.29 -0.09 -6.28
N LEU A 41 2.72 -1.35 -6.35
CA LEU A 41 3.09 -2.00 -7.60
C LEU A 41 1.88 -2.25 -8.51
N GLU A 42 0.74 -2.63 -7.94
CA GLU A 42 -0.48 -2.92 -8.69
C GLU A 42 -1.13 -1.68 -9.28
N THR A 43 -1.01 -0.53 -8.61
CA THR A 43 -1.58 0.74 -9.10
C THR A 43 -0.79 1.36 -10.25
N ARG A 44 0.40 0.85 -10.59
CA ARG A 44 1.18 1.39 -11.71
C ARG A 44 0.60 0.93 -13.04
N GLU A 45 0.27 1.90 -13.88
CA GLU A 45 -0.20 1.67 -15.25
C GLU A 45 0.85 0.88 -16.04
N ARG A 46 0.43 -0.28 -16.56
CA ARG A 46 1.24 -1.03 -17.51
C ARG A 46 1.23 -0.31 -18.85
N LYS A 47 2.37 -0.26 -19.52
CA LYS A 47 2.41 0.31 -20.87
C LYS A 47 1.48 -0.54 -21.77
N PRO A 48 0.50 0.07 -22.45
CA PRO A 48 -0.32 -0.67 -23.41
C PRO A 48 0.62 -1.30 -24.43
N GLN A 49 0.41 -2.59 -24.71
CA GLN A 49 1.31 -3.39 -25.53
C GLN A 49 1.69 -2.64 -26.82
N SER A 50 2.97 -2.28 -26.97
CA SER A 50 3.48 -1.90 -28.28
C SER A 50 3.38 -3.15 -29.14
N ARG A 51 2.38 -3.22 -30.02
CA ARG A 51 2.12 -4.42 -30.84
C ARG A 51 3.28 -4.85 -31.73
N LYS A 52 4.33 -4.02 -31.81
CA LYS A 52 5.47 -4.20 -32.71
C LYS A 52 6.66 -4.72 -31.92
N CYS A 53 7.03 -5.96 -32.18
CA CYS A 53 8.33 -6.47 -31.76
C CYS A 53 9.44 -5.66 -32.47
N ILE A 54 10.48 -5.27 -31.73
CA ILE A 54 11.60 -4.46 -32.26
C ILE A 54 12.31 -5.20 -33.40
N SER A 55 12.36 -6.54 -33.31
CA SER A 55 13.08 -7.40 -34.25
C SER A 55 12.44 -7.51 -35.64
N HIS A 56 11.11 -7.52 -35.75
CA HIS A 56 10.44 -7.80 -37.04
C HIS A 56 9.39 -6.75 -37.44
N GLN A 57 9.14 -5.73 -36.60
CA GLN A 57 8.18 -4.64 -36.85
C GLN A 57 6.78 -5.10 -37.30
N ALA A 58 6.41 -6.34 -36.96
CA ALA A 58 5.13 -6.93 -37.27
C ALA A 58 4.14 -6.74 -36.12
N ASP A 59 2.86 -6.56 -36.46
CA ASP A 59 1.76 -6.43 -35.50
C ASP A 59 1.43 -7.76 -34.78
N VAL A 60 1.96 -8.88 -35.29
CA VAL A 60 1.81 -10.23 -34.72
C VAL A 60 3.18 -10.90 -34.72
N CYS A 61 3.73 -11.15 -33.54
CA CYS A 61 4.87 -12.05 -33.36
C CYS A 61 4.37 -13.42 -32.91
N GLU A 62 5.11 -14.48 -33.24
CA GLU A 62 4.86 -15.79 -32.64
C GLU A 62 4.92 -15.69 -31.10
N ALA A 63 4.09 -16.45 -30.40
CA ALA A 63 4.00 -16.41 -28.93
C ALA A 63 5.32 -16.76 -28.23
N THR A 64 6.23 -17.43 -28.95
CA THR A 64 7.57 -17.86 -28.52
C THR A 64 8.67 -16.83 -28.78
N CYS A 65 8.32 -15.65 -29.34
CA CYS A 65 9.30 -14.63 -29.69
C CYS A 65 10.05 -14.11 -28.46
N ARG A 66 11.30 -14.50 -28.32
CA ARG A 66 12.22 -14.13 -27.23
C ARG A 66 12.50 -12.62 -27.16
N TRP A 67 12.20 -11.87 -28.22
CA TRP A 67 12.33 -10.41 -28.30
C TRP A 67 11.03 -9.65 -28.04
N ARG A 68 10.00 -10.32 -27.53
CA ARG A 68 8.81 -9.64 -26.98
C ARG A 68 9.15 -9.04 -25.61
N ILE A 69 9.90 -7.95 -25.61
CA ILE A 69 10.24 -7.20 -24.39
C ILE A 69 9.00 -6.37 -24.02
N PHE A 70 8.36 -6.76 -22.92
CA PHE A 70 7.26 -6.00 -22.35
C PHE A 70 7.83 -4.96 -21.41
N GLU A 71 7.72 -3.68 -21.75
CA GLU A 71 7.96 -2.62 -20.78
C GLU A 71 6.86 -2.66 -19.72
N PRO A 72 7.19 -2.91 -18.44
CA PRO A 72 6.19 -3.19 -17.43
C PRO A 72 5.35 -1.97 -17.07
N THR A 73 5.89 -0.74 -17.13
CA THR A 73 5.18 0.49 -16.76
C THR A 73 5.73 1.74 -17.47
N LEU A 74 4.97 2.84 -17.46
CA LEU A 74 5.48 4.16 -17.86
C LEU A 74 6.46 4.69 -16.79
N VAL A 75 7.66 5.11 -17.21
CA VAL A 75 8.75 5.57 -16.32
C VAL A 75 8.34 6.78 -15.47
N ASP A 76 7.43 7.63 -15.95
CA ASP A 76 7.03 8.87 -15.26
C ASP A 76 6.03 8.66 -14.09
N ARG A 77 5.67 7.41 -13.78
CA ARG A 77 4.67 7.06 -12.75
C ARG A 77 5.27 6.60 -11.41
N TRP A 78 6.58 6.72 -11.19
CA TRP A 78 7.27 6.18 -10.00
C TRP A 78 7.58 7.23 -8.90
N ARG A 79 6.79 8.30 -8.79
CA ARG A 79 6.89 9.28 -7.70
C ARG A 79 6.17 8.77 -6.45
N CYS A 80 6.76 9.04 -5.29
CA CYS A 80 6.15 8.72 -4.00
C CYS A 80 4.67 9.17 -3.93
N PRO A 81 3.74 8.32 -3.46
CA PRO A 81 2.32 8.64 -3.41
C PRO A 81 1.89 9.50 -2.21
N ILE A 82 2.78 9.71 -1.23
CA ILE A 82 2.50 10.54 -0.06
C ILE A 82 2.39 12.01 -0.49
N LYS A 83 1.31 12.70 -0.11
CA LYS A 83 0.92 14.00 -0.67
C LYS A 83 1.96 15.11 -0.52
N SER A 84 2.71 15.09 0.58
CA SER A 84 3.78 16.04 0.88
C SER A 84 5.13 15.64 0.25
N CYS A 85 5.19 14.52 -0.47
CA CYS A 85 6.40 13.94 -1.02
C CYS A 85 6.33 13.80 -2.54
N PHE A 86 7.47 14.03 -3.20
CA PHE A 86 7.63 13.78 -4.63
C PHE A 86 8.91 12.96 -4.93
N GLY A 87 9.44 12.31 -3.89
CA GLY A 87 10.68 11.52 -3.97
C GLY A 87 10.57 10.28 -4.88
N ASP A 88 11.72 9.68 -5.15
CA ASP A 88 11.84 8.49 -5.99
C ASP A 88 11.30 7.24 -5.29
N ALA A 89 10.28 6.62 -5.89
CA ALA A 89 9.65 5.38 -5.41
C ALA A 89 9.68 4.27 -6.47
N ARG A 90 10.70 4.26 -7.35
CA ARG A 90 10.99 3.13 -8.24
C ARG A 90 11.26 1.86 -7.44
N PRO A 91 11.03 0.65 -7.99
CA PRO A 91 11.22 -0.59 -7.24
C PRO A 91 12.61 -0.75 -6.62
N CYS A 92 13.65 -0.23 -7.29
CA CYS A 92 15.02 -0.26 -6.80
C CYS A 92 15.32 0.77 -5.70
N SER A 93 14.49 1.80 -5.53
CA SER A 93 14.63 2.83 -4.49
C SER A 93 13.74 2.59 -3.28
N LEU A 94 12.88 1.57 -3.31
CA LEU A 94 12.01 1.24 -2.19
C LEU A 94 12.79 0.53 -1.08
N VAL A 95 12.48 0.87 0.15
CA VAL A 95 12.96 0.21 1.36
C VAL A 95 11.76 -0.19 2.21
N VAL A 96 11.86 -1.33 2.88
CA VAL A 96 10.88 -1.75 3.90
C VAL A 96 11.20 -1.00 5.18
N ASP A 97 10.20 -0.33 5.75
CA ASP A 97 10.36 0.34 7.04
C ASP A 97 10.30 -0.69 8.17
N GLY A 98 11.46 -0.96 8.78
CA GLY A 98 11.59 -1.98 9.81
C GLY A 98 10.82 -1.65 11.09
N PHE A 99 10.70 -0.36 11.43
CA PHE A 99 9.97 0.08 12.62
C PHE A 99 8.48 -0.13 12.44
N LEU A 100 7.90 0.40 11.34
CA LEU A 100 6.48 0.25 11.06
C LEU A 100 6.06 -1.19 10.76
N LEU A 101 6.97 -2.01 10.22
CA LEU A 101 6.74 -3.46 10.11
C LEU A 101 6.63 -4.12 11.49
N GLY A 102 7.45 -3.69 12.46
CA GLY A 102 7.36 -4.12 13.85
C GLY A 102 6.03 -3.71 14.49
N VAL A 103 5.66 -2.43 14.34
CA VAL A 103 4.38 -1.88 14.82
C VAL A 103 3.19 -2.68 14.28
N ARG A 104 3.16 -2.95 12.97
CA ARG A 104 2.08 -3.76 12.34
C ARG A 104 1.97 -5.13 13.01
N LYS A 105 3.08 -5.84 13.18
CA LYS A 105 3.10 -7.19 13.78
C LYS A 105 2.55 -7.17 15.21
N GLU A 106 2.90 -6.15 15.99
CA GLU A 106 2.40 -5.99 17.36
C GLU A 106 0.89 -5.71 17.36
N LEU A 107 0.41 -4.81 16.49
CA LEU A 107 -1.02 -4.53 16.33
C LEU A 107 -1.80 -5.76 15.84
N GLU A 108 -1.21 -6.56 14.96
CA GLU A 108 -1.80 -7.84 14.52
C GLU A 108 -1.93 -8.82 15.69
N SER A 109 -0.88 -8.99 16.49
CA SER A 109 -0.88 -9.89 17.65
C SER A 109 -1.89 -9.49 18.73
N THR A 110 -2.19 -8.20 18.84
CA THR A 110 -3.14 -7.64 19.80
C THR A 110 -4.55 -7.44 19.22
N GLY A 111 -4.77 -7.77 17.95
CA GLY A 111 -6.06 -7.63 17.28
C GLY A 111 -6.48 -6.18 16.98
N ARG A 112 -5.53 -5.25 16.93
CA ARG A 112 -5.75 -3.79 16.77
C ARG A 112 -5.40 -3.27 15.37
N LEU A 113 -5.63 -4.06 14.33
CA LEU A 113 -5.38 -3.68 12.93
C LEU A 113 -6.29 -2.55 12.41
N ASN A 114 -7.34 -2.18 13.16
CA ASN A 114 -8.20 -1.03 12.88
C ASN A 114 -7.56 0.32 13.26
N ALA A 115 -6.43 0.33 14.00
CA ALA A 115 -5.75 1.56 14.37
C ALA A 115 -5.27 2.32 13.11
N ARG A 116 -5.66 3.59 13.01
CA ARG A 116 -5.27 4.45 11.87
C ARG A 116 -3.97 5.19 12.09
N SER A 117 -3.59 5.48 13.33
CA SER A 117 -2.35 6.21 13.59
C SER A 117 -1.73 5.79 14.92
N ILE A 118 -0.44 6.07 15.07
CA ILE A 118 0.31 5.89 16.31
C ILE A 118 0.91 7.23 16.75
N ARG A 119 1.14 7.36 18.06
CA ARG A 119 1.98 8.42 18.65
C ARG A 119 3.30 7.81 19.03
N VAL A 120 4.40 8.35 18.50
CA VAL A 120 5.76 7.90 18.74
C VAL A 120 6.48 8.94 19.59
N SER A 121 7.02 8.51 20.71
CA SER A 121 7.79 9.34 21.65
C SER A 121 9.27 9.43 21.24
N ALA A 122 10.01 10.40 21.77
CA ALA A 122 11.44 10.58 21.49
C ALA A 122 12.32 9.40 21.91
N ASP A 123 11.88 8.57 22.86
CA ASP A 123 12.55 7.34 23.30
C ASP A 123 12.30 6.13 22.37
N GLY A 124 11.49 6.31 21.33
CA GLY A 124 11.09 5.25 20.39
C GLY A 124 9.91 4.40 20.85
N SER A 125 9.36 4.65 22.05
CA SER A 125 8.10 4.05 22.48
C SER A 125 6.94 4.61 21.64
N TRP A 126 5.88 3.81 21.49
CA TRP A 126 4.73 4.22 20.71
C TRP A 126 3.43 3.68 21.30
N LYS A 127 2.32 4.35 20.98
CA LYS A 127 0.97 3.94 21.37
C LYS A 127 -0.02 4.14 20.21
N PRO A 128 -0.96 3.21 19.97
CA PRO A 128 -2.00 3.39 18.97
C PRO A 128 -2.98 4.48 19.41
N VAL A 129 -3.43 5.28 18.44
CA VAL A 129 -4.54 6.21 18.63
C VAL A 129 -5.83 5.45 18.34
N PRO A 130 -6.75 5.30 19.32
CA PRO A 130 -8.03 4.64 19.09
C PRO A 130 -8.86 5.41 18.06
N ASP A 131 -9.61 4.70 17.22
CA ASP A 131 -10.56 5.35 16.31
C ASP A 131 -11.72 5.92 17.16
N ARG A 132 -12.19 7.12 16.81
CA ARG A 132 -13.21 7.85 17.59
C ARG A 132 -14.60 7.21 17.54
N ASN A 133 -14.75 6.10 16.83
CA ASN A 133 -16.02 5.43 16.58
C ASN A 133 -16.30 4.22 17.49
N ASP A 134 -15.38 3.88 18.39
CA ASP A 134 -15.52 2.67 19.23
C ASP A 134 -16.24 2.93 20.58
N ASP A 135 -16.61 4.16 20.90
CA ASP A 135 -17.25 4.54 22.18
C ASP A 135 -18.78 4.76 22.08
N VAL A 136 -19.53 3.84 21.48
CA VAL A 136 -20.99 3.84 21.62
C VAL A 136 -21.55 2.44 21.86
N ASN A 137 -21.21 1.84 23.00
CA ASN A 137 -22.00 0.76 23.61
C ASN A 137 -21.59 0.62 25.08
N ASP A 138 -22.26 1.34 25.98
CA ASP A 138 -22.86 0.80 27.21
C ASP A 138 -23.31 1.96 28.13
N VAL A 139 -24.56 2.39 27.97
CA VAL A 139 -25.39 2.81 29.11
C VAL A 139 -26.83 2.45 28.76
N ASN A 140 -27.27 1.29 29.26
CA ASN A 140 -28.69 1.11 29.55
C ASN A 140 -28.95 1.80 30.89
N ASP A 141 -29.66 2.93 30.88
CA ASP A 141 -30.47 3.32 32.02
C ASP A 141 -31.79 3.93 31.55
N ASP A 142 -32.82 3.49 32.24
CA ASP A 142 -34.24 3.51 31.96
C ASP A 142 -34.87 4.85 32.34
N SER A 143 -35.70 5.42 31.45
CA SER A 143 -36.86 6.28 31.79
C SER A 143 -37.57 6.76 30.52
N GLY A 144 -38.82 6.33 30.35
CA GLY A 144 -39.62 6.53 29.14
C GLY A 144 -40.30 7.89 28.98
N SER A 145 -40.92 8.09 27.82
CA SER A 145 -42.26 8.69 27.62
C SER A 145 -42.58 8.79 26.13
N ASP A 146 -43.87 8.63 25.83
CA ASP A 146 -44.51 8.41 24.53
C ASP A 146 -44.34 9.55 23.51
N GLY A 147 -44.32 9.19 22.22
CA GLY A 147 -44.26 10.15 21.12
C GLY A 147 -44.32 9.53 19.73
N ASP A 148 -45.54 9.27 19.27
CA ASP A 148 -45.93 8.78 17.94
C ASP A 148 -45.48 9.72 16.79
N CYS A 149 -44.77 9.23 15.76
CA CYS A 149 -44.93 9.72 14.37
C CYS A 149 -44.16 8.95 13.27
N LYS A 150 -44.97 8.44 12.31
CA LYS A 150 -44.76 8.43 10.84
C LYS A 150 -43.64 7.58 10.22
N ALA A 151 -44.05 6.39 9.77
CA ALA A 151 -43.37 5.57 8.79
C ALA A 151 -43.18 6.28 7.43
N LYS A 152 -41.94 6.30 6.93
CA LYS A 152 -41.60 6.45 5.51
C LYS A 152 -40.54 5.41 5.15
N ALA A 153 -40.97 4.42 4.35
CA ALA A 153 -40.14 3.34 3.84
C ALA A 153 -39.08 3.86 2.85
N ALA A 154 -37.83 3.46 3.06
CA ALA A 154 -36.73 3.63 2.10
C ALA A 154 -36.30 2.25 1.55
N PRO A 155 -35.92 2.14 0.28
CA PRO A 155 -35.75 0.87 -0.40
C PRO A 155 -34.43 0.16 -0.05
N SER A 156 -34.56 -1.16 0.12
CA SER A 156 -33.50 -2.16 0.28
C SER A 156 -32.40 -2.07 -0.79
N ARG A 157 -31.15 -1.86 -0.37
CA ARG A 157 -29.97 -1.95 -1.23
C ARG A 157 -29.37 -3.35 -1.15
N ARG A 158 -29.51 -4.04 -2.28
CA ARG A 158 -29.00 -5.38 -2.60
C ARG A 158 -27.47 -5.45 -2.50
N SER A 159 -26.97 -6.37 -1.69
CA SER A 159 -25.57 -6.75 -1.55
C SER A 159 -25.05 -7.37 -2.87
N LYS A 160 -23.94 -6.85 -3.39
CA LYS A 160 -23.20 -7.46 -4.51
C LYS A 160 -22.04 -8.27 -3.95
N SER A 161 -21.94 -9.52 -4.38
CA SER A 161 -20.91 -10.49 -4.05
C SER A 161 -19.53 -10.11 -4.58
N LYS A 162 -18.49 -10.48 -3.83
CA LYS A 162 -17.06 -10.32 -4.17
C LYS A 162 -16.67 -11.28 -5.33
N PRO A 163 -15.92 -10.85 -6.35
CA PRO A 163 -15.25 -11.78 -7.25
C PRO A 163 -13.97 -12.34 -6.63
N ALA A 164 -13.67 -13.58 -7.00
CA ALA A 164 -12.58 -14.40 -6.47
C ALA A 164 -11.18 -13.89 -6.87
N ARG A 165 -10.25 -14.02 -5.92
CA ARG A 165 -8.82 -13.73 -6.03
C ARG A 165 -8.15 -14.72 -7.00
N ALA A 166 -7.62 -14.22 -8.11
CA ALA A 166 -6.78 -15.02 -9.00
C ALA A 166 -5.37 -15.14 -8.40
N THR A 167 -4.99 -16.35 -8.06
CA THR A 167 -3.60 -16.74 -7.76
C THR A 167 -2.79 -16.69 -9.05
N PHE A 168 -1.87 -15.74 -9.15
CA PHE A 168 -0.81 -15.78 -10.16
C PHE A 168 0.50 -16.10 -9.45
N THR A 169 1.07 -17.25 -9.80
CA THR A 169 2.35 -17.73 -9.28
C THR A 169 3.47 -16.83 -9.78
N SER A 170 4.33 -16.49 -8.82
CA SER A 170 5.53 -15.67 -8.96
C SER A 170 6.60 -16.35 -9.82
N SER A 171 7.23 -15.58 -10.70
CA SER A 171 8.68 -15.55 -10.98
C SER A 171 8.93 -15.09 -12.42
N MET A 172 9.16 -13.79 -12.63
CA MET A 172 9.56 -13.23 -13.93
C MET A 172 10.71 -12.22 -13.85
N TYR A 173 11.44 -12.19 -12.73
CA TYR A 173 12.67 -11.40 -12.66
C TYR A 173 13.87 -12.34 -12.45
N PRO A 174 14.85 -12.35 -13.37
CA PRO A 174 16.10 -13.08 -13.13
C PRO A 174 16.82 -12.47 -11.93
N ASP A 175 17.43 -13.34 -11.13
CA ASP A 175 18.27 -12.96 -10.00
C ASP A 175 19.42 -12.06 -10.46
N VAL A 176 19.40 -10.80 -10.02
CA VAL A 176 20.42 -9.79 -10.37
C VAL A 176 21.81 -10.15 -9.85
N ARG A 177 21.93 -11.11 -8.92
CA ARG A 177 23.22 -11.65 -8.47
C ARG A 177 23.91 -12.56 -9.50
N ALA A 178 23.19 -13.01 -10.53
CA ALA A 178 23.73 -13.88 -11.57
C ALA A 178 24.50 -13.15 -12.70
N LEU A 179 24.50 -11.81 -12.72
CA LEU A 179 25.15 -11.00 -13.78
C LEU A 179 26.57 -10.52 -13.44
N HIS A 180 27.13 -10.92 -12.29
CA HIS A 180 28.43 -10.44 -11.83
C HIS A 180 29.71 -11.13 -12.41
N PRO A 181 29.73 -12.25 -13.17
CA PRO A 181 31.04 -12.82 -13.55
C PRO A 181 31.71 -12.18 -14.78
N LEU A 182 31.10 -11.23 -15.51
CA LEU A 182 31.63 -10.79 -16.82
C LEU A 182 32.30 -9.41 -16.82
N LEU A 183 32.70 -8.88 -15.67
CA LEU A 183 33.36 -7.56 -15.56
C LEU A 183 34.80 -7.61 -15.04
N THR A 184 35.39 -8.78 -14.90
CA THR A 184 36.81 -8.94 -14.54
C THR A 184 37.52 -9.71 -15.64
N ASP A 185 37.97 -9.00 -16.68
CA ASP A 185 39.16 -9.35 -17.49
C ASP A 185 39.37 -8.28 -18.56
N LEU A 186 39.81 -7.10 -18.11
CA LEU A 186 40.51 -6.11 -18.95
C LEU A 186 41.63 -5.51 -18.10
N THR A 187 42.71 -6.27 -17.96
CA THR A 187 44.06 -5.77 -17.63
C THR A 187 45.07 -6.54 -18.46
#